data_AF-A0A0G4KJG4-F1
#
_entry.id   AF-A0A0G4KJG4-F1
#
_cell.length_a   1.000
_cell.length_b   1.000
_cell.length_c   1.000
_cell.angle_alpha   90.00
_cell.angle_beta   90.00
_cell.angle_gamma   90.00
#
_symmetry.space_group_name_H-M   'P 1'
#
loop_
_entity.id
_entity.type
_entity.pdbx_description
1 polymer ?
#
loop_
_entity_poly.entity_id
_entity_poly.type
_entity_poly.pdbx_seq_one_letter_code
_entity_poly.pdbx_strand_id
1 'polypeptide(L)' 'EFPAGSATATIAAGCFWGVEHIYRKHFGASGLLDARVGYIGGDAEHPTYRTVCTGRTGHTEALQVVYDPSK' A
#
# COMPACT_ATOMS: atom_id res chain seq x y z
N GLU A 1 5.75 14.30 -7.72
CA GLU A 1 6.43 13.26 -8.52
C GLU A 1 7.62 12.74 -7.71
N PHE A 2 8.00 11.46 -7.88
CA PHE A 2 9.09 10.85 -7.11
C PHE A 2 10.44 10.97 -7.84
N PRO A 3 11.58 10.94 -7.14
CA PRO A 3 12.90 11.01 -7.78
C PRO A 3 13.13 9.87 -8.79
N ALA A 4 13.94 10.14 -9.81
CA ALA A 4 14.38 9.13 -10.76
C ALA A 4 15.16 8.03 -10.02
N GLY A 5 14.86 6.76 -10.33
CA GLY A 5 15.43 5.60 -9.64
C GLY A 5 14.63 5.11 -8.42
N SER A 6 13.55 5.78 -8.04
CA SER A 6 12.61 5.24 -7.06
C SER A 6 11.89 3.99 -7.60
N ALA A 7 11.62 3.03 -6.70
CA ALA A 7 10.88 1.81 -7.00
C ALA A 7 9.56 1.78 -6.24
N THR A 8 8.61 1.01 -6.77
CA THR A 8 7.29 0.80 -6.15
C THR A 8 7.10 -0.66 -5.80
N ALA A 9 6.60 -0.93 -4.59
CA ALA A 9 6.17 -2.26 -4.18
C ALA A 9 4.74 -2.20 -3.63
N THR A 10 3.99 -3.29 -3.79
CA THR A 10 2.65 -3.44 -3.23
C THR A 10 2.60 -4.65 -2.31
N ILE A 11 2.13 -4.45 -1.08
CA ILE A 11 2.17 -5.42 0.00
C ILE A 11 0.75 -5.65 0.51
N ALA A 12 0.25 -6.88 0.37
CA ALA A 12 -1.02 -7.32 0.96
C ALA A 12 -0.71 -8.19 2.19
N ALA A 13 -0.84 -7.61 3.39
CA ALA A 13 -0.38 -8.22 4.65
C ALA A 13 -1.38 -8.03 5.81
N GLY A 14 -2.67 -8.14 5.52
CA GLY A 14 -3.74 -7.93 6.50
C GLY A 14 -4.17 -6.47 6.60
N CYS A 15 -4.57 -6.01 7.79
CA CYS A 15 -5.10 -4.67 7.98
C CYS A 15 -4.10 -3.60 7.55
N PHE A 16 -4.42 -2.86 6.48
CA PHE A 16 -3.50 -1.91 5.86
C PHE A 16 -3.07 -0.75 6.77
N TRP A 17 -3.81 -0.44 7.84
CA TRP A 17 -3.45 0.60 8.82
C TRP A 17 -2.26 0.17 9.66
N GLY A 18 -2.25 -1.10 10.09
CA GLY A 18 -1.13 -1.67 10.82
C GLY A 18 0.11 -1.77 9.94
N VAL A 19 -0.06 -2.22 8.70
CA VAL A 19 1.03 -2.33 7.72
C VAL A 19 1.61 -0.95 7.41
N GLU A 20 0.77 0.04 7.10
CA GLU A 20 1.21 1.43 6.86
C GLU A 20 1.98 1.99 8.06
N HIS A 21 1.43 1.83 9.28
CA HIS A 21 2.06 2.33 10.49
C HIS A 21 3.46 1.73 10.69
N ILE A 22 3.61 0.42 10.52
CA ILE A 22 4.90 -0.28 10.63
C ILE A 22 5.88 0.25 9.58
N TYR A 23 5.44 0.37 8.33
CA TYR A 23 6.32 0.83 7.25
C TYR A 23 6.80 2.27 7.49
N ARG A 24 5.89 3.18 7.84
CA ARG A 24 6.26 4.58 8.14
C ARG A 24 7.18 4.68 9.35
N LYS A 25 6.88 3.93 10.42
CA LYS A 25 7.67 3.95 11.67
C LYS A 25 9.09 3.44 11.49
N HIS A 26 9.26 2.35 10.74
CA HIS A 26 10.55 1.65 10.64
C HIS A 26 11.38 2.05 9.41
N PHE A 27 10.73 2.45 8.31
CA PHE A 27 11.41 2.75 7.05
C PHE A 27 11.32 4.22 6.63
N GLY A 28 10.54 5.05 7.34
CA GLY A 28 10.37 6.48 7.03
C GLY A 28 11.65 7.30 6.98
N ALA A 29 12.66 6.93 7.79
CA ALA A 29 13.98 7.57 7.77
C ALA A 29 15.01 6.81 6.91
N SER A 30 14.62 5.69 6.30
CA SER A 30 15.51 4.70 5.68
C SER A 30 15.11 4.43 4.22
N GLY A 31 14.80 5.49 3.47
CA GLY A 31 14.53 5.38 2.03
C GLY A 31 13.06 5.21 1.64
N LEU A 32 12.13 5.11 2.57
CA LEU A 32 10.70 5.20 2.25
C LEU A 32 10.34 6.64 1.84
N LEU A 33 9.85 6.80 0.61
CA LEU A 33 9.46 8.10 0.04
C LEU A 33 7.96 8.35 0.18
N ASP A 34 7.15 7.30 0.03
CA ASP A 34 5.70 7.37 0.19
C ASP A 34 5.11 6.01 0.59
N ALA A 35 3.94 6.06 1.20
CA ALA A 35 3.16 4.90 1.63
C ALA A 35 1.68 5.25 1.47
N ARG A 36 0.92 4.43 0.74
CA ARG A 36 -0.51 4.65 0.49
C ARG A 36 -1.28 3.37 0.63
N VAL A 37 -2.36 3.43 1.41
CA VAL A 37 -3.28 2.32 1.56
C VAL A 37 -4.30 2.28 0.43
N GLY A 38 -4.72 1.07 0.06
CA GLY A 38 -5.70 0.86 -0.99
C GLY A 38 -6.15 -0.59 -1.09
N TYR A 39 -6.77 -0.89 -2.23
CA TYR A 39 -7.36 -2.20 -2.51
C TYR A 39 -6.83 -2.72 -3.84
N ILE A 40 -6.46 -4.00 -3.90
CA ILE A 40 -5.96 -4.65 -5.12
C ILE A 40 -6.49 -6.07 -5.28
N GLY A 41 -6.38 -6.61 -6.50
CA GLY A 41 -6.58 -8.05 -6.80
C GLY A 41 -8.03 -8.48 -7.03
N GLY A 42 -9.00 -7.58 -6.87
CA GLY A 42 -10.42 -7.84 -7.16
C GLY A 42 -10.89 -7.25 -8.49
N ASP A 43 -12.15 -7.54 -8.81
CA ASP A 43 -12.78 -7.18 -10.09
C ASP A 43 -13.66 -5.93 -10.02
N ALA A 44 -14.01 -5.47 -8.81
CA ALA A 44 -14.85 -4.29 -8.66
C ALA A 44 -14.08 -3.02 -9.05
N GLU A 45 -14.61 -2.22 -9.98
CA GLU A 45 -14.04 -0.92 -10.33
C GLU A 45 -14.30 0.12 -9.23
N HIS A 46 -13.26 0.87 -8.86
CA HIS A 46 -13.31 1.94 -7.85
C HIS A 46 -13.99 1.53 -6.53
N PRO A 47 -13.52 0.47 -5.86
CA PRO A 47 -14.17 -0.04 -4.66
C PRO A 47 -14.03 0.97 -3.51
N THR A 48 -15.11 1.12 -2.74
CA THR A 48 -15.09 1.83 -1.45
C THR A 48 -14.74 0.85 -0.32
N TYR A 49 -14.28 1.37 0.83
CA TYR A 49 -14.05 0.55 2.03
C TYR A 49 -15.28 -0.30 2.37
N ARG A 50 -16.48 0.32 2.38
CA ARG A 50 -17.73 -0.36 2.69
C ARG A 50 -18.02 -1.52 1.74
N THR A 51 -17.76 -1.35 0.44
CA THR A 51 -17.96 -2.43 -0.54
C THR A 51 -16.94 -3.55 -0.35
N VAL A 52 -15.67 -3.24 -0.03
CA VAL A 52 -14.64 -4.25 0.24
C VAL A 52 -14.97 -5.07 1.48
N CYS A 53 -15.45 -4.44 2.56
CA CYS A 53 -15.87 -5.14 3.79
C CYS A 53 -16.99 -6.16 3.58
N THR A 54 -17.73 -6.11 2.46
CA THR A 54 -18.73 -7.15 2.14
C THR A 54 -18.09 -8.47 1.72
N GLY A 55 -16.80 -8.49 1.38
CA GLY A 55 -16.08 -9.65 0.84
C GLY A 55 -16.42 -9.98 -0.63
N ARG A 56 -17.34 -9.24 -1.26
CA ARG A 56 -17.85 -9.57 -2.61
C ARG A 56 -17.06 -8.95 -3.76
N THR A 57 -16.13 -8.04 -3.46
CA THR A 57 -15.38 -7.30 -4.49
C THR A 57 -14.16 -8.05 -5.02
N GLY A 58 -13.74 -9.11 -4.33
CA GLY A 58 -12.49 -9.84 -4.61
C GLY A 58 -11.22 -9.08 -4.19
N HIS A 59 -11.33 -7.81 -3.79
CA HIS A 59 -10.17 -7.01 -3.40
C HIS A 59 -9.67 -7.39 -2.01
N THR A 60 -8.35 -7.27 -1.83
CA THR A 60 -7.68 -7.31 -0.54
C THR A 60 -7.14 -5.93 -0.16
N GLU A 61 -7.05 -5.66 1.14
CA GLU A 61 -6.34 -4.50 1.66
C GLU A 61 -4.84 -4.61 1.36
N ALA A 62 -4.26 -3.52 0.84
CA ALA A 62 -2.84 -3.47 0.52
C ALA A 62 -2.23 -2.09 0.78
N LEU A 63 -0.92 -2.11 0.97
CA LEU A 63 -0.07 -0.92 1.05
C LEU A 63 0.77 -0.83 -0.23
N GLN A 64 0.70 0.29 -0.94
CA GLN A 64 1.66 0.64 -1.95
C GLN A 64 2.73 1.54 -1.34
N VAL A 65 3.99 1.15 -1.48
CA VAL A 65 5.14 1.94 -1.03
C VAL A 65 5.95 2.40 -2.22
N VAL A 66 6.46 3.62 -2.13
CA VAL A 66 7.49 4.13 -3.03
C VAL A 66 8.73 4.37 -2.20
N TYR A 67 9.86 3.84 -2.67
CA TYR A 67 11.11 3.85 -1.91
C TYR A 67 12.32 4.04 -2.83
N ASP A 68 13.42 4.46 -2.24
CA ASP A 68 14.74 4.53 -2.86
C ASP A 68 15.47 3.19 -2.65
N PRO A 69 15.68 2.37 -3.69
CA PRO A 69 16.35 1.07 -3.56
C PRO A 69 17.83 1.15 -3.20
N SER A 70 18.43 2.36 -3.26
CA SER A 70 19.84 2.56 -2.93
C SER A 70 20.10 2.84 -1.45
N LYS A 71 19.05 2.93 -0.63
CA LYS A 71 19.10 3.11 0.83
C LYS A 71 18.61 1.87 1.57
#